data_AF-A0A662EMC5-F1
#
_entry.id   AF-A0A662EMC5-F1
#
_cell.length_a   1.000
_cell.length_b   1.000
_cell.length_c   1.000
_cell.angle_alpha   90.00
_cell.angle_beta   90.00
_cell.angle_gamma   90.00
#
_symmetry.space_group_name_H-M   'P 1'
#
loop_
_entity.id
_entity.type
_entity.pdbx_description
1 polymer ?
#
loop_
_entity_poly.entity_id
_entity_poly.type
_entity_poly.pdbx_seq_one_letter_code
_entity_poly.pdbx_strand_id
1 'polypeptide(L)'
;MQEFRMERLTGRKYREGKFDKAILAVGSAENHGDHLPFGTDTIVSYELALKVAERVPGLLVLPPVTYGMSEHYAHFPLTISLRSETLVAMLKDILRSLLKHGIEKIFI
;
A
#
# COMPACT_ATOMS: atom_id res chain seq x y z
N MET A 1 17.35 2.75 -13.74
CA MET A 1 16.94 2.24 -12.42
C MET A 1 15.91 1.14 -12.64
N GLN A 2 15.94 0.06 -11.86
CA GLN A 2 14.95 -1.01 -11.95
C GLN A 2 13.58 -0.46 -11.57
N GLU A 3 12.54 -0.75 -12.37
CA GLU A 3 11.16 -0.39 -12.02
C GLU A 3 10.72 -1.28 -10.85
N PHE A 4 10.25 -0.68 -9.77
CA PHE A 4 9.81 -1.37 -8.54
C PHE A 4 8.34 -1.13 -8.22
N ARG A 5 7.66 -0.29 -9.00
CA ARG A 5 6.24 0.05 -8.83
C ARG A 5 5.39 -1.01 -9.50
N MET A 6 4.68 -1.83 -8.73
CA MET A 6 3.92 -2.95 -9.28
C MET A 6 2.87 -2.49 -10.31
N GLU A 7 2.26 -1.33 -10.12
CA GLU A 7 1.30 -0.73 -11.07
C GLU A 7 1.92 -0.35 -12.42
N ARG A 8 3.25 -0.34 -12.53
CA ARG A 8 4.02 -0.05 -13.76
C ARG A 8 4.83 -1.24 -14.27
N LEU A 9 4.77 -2.37 -13.56
CA LEU A 9 5.46 -3.58 -13.98
C LEU A 9 4.70 -4.29 -15.09
N THR A 10 5.46 -4.75 -16.09
CA THR A 10 5.00 -5.80 -17.00
C THR A 10 5.53 -7.14 -16.51
N GLY A 11 4.92 -8.26 -16.94
CA GLY A 11 5.41 -9.59 -16.58
C GLY A 11 6.88 -9.84 -16.98
N ARG A 12 7.37 -9.18 -18.03
CA ARG A 12 8.80 -9.21 -18.40
C ARG A 12 9.66 -8.52 -17.35
N LYS A 13 9.36 -7.27 -17.01
CA LYS A 13 10.10 -6.50 -15.98
C LYS A 13 10.05 -7.20 -14.62
N TYR A 14 8.93 -7.84 -14.28
CA TYR A 14 8.81 -8.64 -13.07
C TYR A 14 9.84 -9.78 -13.01
N ARG A 15 9.96 -10.58 -14.08
CA ARG A 15 10.92 -11.68 -14.15
C ARG A 15 12.38 -11.22 -14.10
N GLU A 16 12.67 -10.07 -14.71
CA GLU A 16 13.99 -9.43 -14.66
C GLU A 16 14.26 -8.76 -13.30
N GLY A 17 13.20 -8.51 -12.52
CA GLY A 17 13.16 -7.72 -11.29
C GLY A 17 13.85 -8.34 -10.07
N LYS A 18 13.86 -9.68 -9.97
CA LYS A 18 14.40 -10.43 -8.80
C LYS A 18 13.91 -9.87 -7.45
N PHE A 19 12.61 -9.63 -7.33
CA PHE A 19 12.00 -9.17 -6.09
C PHE A 19 11.95 -10.27 -5.04
N ASP A 20 12.37 -9.98 -3.81
CA ASP A 20 12.44 -10.93 -2.68
C ASP A 20 11.68 -10.44 -1.43
N LYS A 21 11.14 -9.22 -1.49
CA LYS A 21 10.36 -8.57 -0.43
C LYS A 21 9.39 -7.57 -1.04
N ALA A 22 8.33 -7.26 -0.30
CA ALA A 22 7.32 -6.29 -0.73
C ALA A 22 6.98 -5.29 0.38
N ILE A 23 6.56 -4.10 -0.02
CA ILE A 23 5.97 -3.10 0.86
C ILE A 23 4.56 -2.76 0.36
N LEU A 24 3.60 -2.75 1.28
CA LEU A 24 2.21 -2.40 1.05
C LEU A 24 1.89 -1.13 1.82
N ALA A 25 1.78 0.00 1.12
CA ALA A 25 1.27 1.21 1.74
C ALA A 25 -0.22 1.05 2.06
N VAL A 26 -0.60 1.42 3.28
CA VAL A 26 -1.99 1.43 3.75
C VAL A 26 -2.30 2.82 4.25
N GLY A 27 -3.31 3.45 3.66
CA GLY A 27 -3.84 4.74 4.09
C GLY A 27 -5.33 4.70 4.31
N SER A 28 -5.95 5.88 4.28
CA SER A 28 -7.39 6.06 4.37
C SER A 28 -7.89 7.20 3.47
N ALA A 29 -9.23 7.31 3.42
CA ALA A 29 -9.98 8.39 2.81
C ALA A 29 -10.73 9.13 3.94
N GLU A 30 -10.00 9.99 4.68
CA GLU A 30 -10.47 10.62 5.91
C GLU A 30 -10.12 12.11 5.98
N ASN A 31 -10.88 12.86 6.77
CA ASN A 31 -10.65 14.29 6.93
C ASN A 31 -9.31 14.59 7.62
N HIS A 32 -8.55 15.51 7.04
CA HIS A 32 -7.29 16.02 7.59
C HIS A 32 -7.36 17.54 7.84
N GLY A 33 -8.55 18.04 8.23
CA GLY A 33 -8.84 19.46 8.37
C GLY A 33 -8.87 20.22 7.04
N ASP A 34 -8.91 21.55 7.11
CA ASP A 34 -9.16 22.42 5.94
C ASP A 34 -7.96 22.61 5.00
N HIS A 35 -6.83 21.97 5.29
CA HIS A 35 -5.53 22.27 4.67
C HIS A 35 -4.89 21.06 3.98
N LEU A 36 -5.44 19.86 4.15
CA LEU A 36 -4.87 18.63 3.60
C LEU A 36 -5.91 17.79 2.84
N PRO A 37 -5.50 17.08 1.77
CA PRO A 37 -6.38 16.18 1.05
C PRO A 37 -6.88 15.01 1.90
N PHE A 38 -8.03 14.45 1.56
CA PHE A 38 -8.60 13.28 2.24
C PHE A 38 -7.76 12.00 2.08
N GLY A 39 -6.94 11.93 1.03
CA GLY A 39 -6.04 10.81 0.76
C GLY A 39 -4.64 10.97 1.34
N THR A 40 -4.42 11.90 2.28
CA THR A 40 -3.09 12.24 2.81
C THR A 40 -2.33 11.01 3.29
N ASP A 41 -2.96 10.12 4.05
CA ASP A 41 -2.32 8.89 4.53
C ASP A 41 -1.77 8.03 3.39
N THR A 42 -2.58 7.86 2.34
CA THR A 42 -2.19 7.07 1.16
C THR A 42 -1.05 7.75 0.41
N ILE A 43 -1.14 9.06 0.19
CA ILE A 43 -0.13 9.82 -0.54
C ILE A 43 1.21 9.74 0.20
N VAL A 44 1.23 10.00 1.50
CA VAL A 44 2.45 10.03 2.30
C VAL A 44 3.07 8.65 2.42
N SER A 45 2.30 7.64 2.83
CA SER A 45 2.81 6.27 2.99
C SER A 45 3.33 5.69 1.67
N TYR A 46 2.63 5.94 0.55
CA TYR A 46 3.05 5.46 -0.75
C TYR A 46 4.33 6.14 -1.24
N GLU A 47 4.42 7.47 -1.17
CA GLU A 47 5.63 8.20 -1.57
C GLU A 47 6.84 7.83 -0.70
N LEU A 48 6.64 7.54 0.59
CA LEU A 48 7.69 7.00 1.45
C LEU A 48 8.13 5.61 0.99
N ALA A 49 7.19 4.70 0.70
CA ALA A 49 7.51 3.36 0.19
C ALA A 49 8.32 3.41 -1.12
N LEU A 50 7.96 4.32 -2.03
CA LEU A 50 8.70 4.55 -3.28
C LEU A 50 10.15 4.99 -2.98
N LYS A 51 10.35 5.99 -2.11
CA LYS A 51 11.68 6.47 -1.73
C LYS A 51 12.54 5.42 -1.03
N VAL A 52 11.92 4.51 -0.27
CA VAL A 52 12.62 3.37 0.34
C VAL A 52 13.06 2.40 -0.75
N ALA A 53 12.19 2.05 -1.70
CA ALA A 53 12.50 1.11 -2.77
C ALA A 53 13.62 1.58 -3.71
N GLU A 54 13.79 2.90 -3.90
CA GLU A 54 14.95 3.47 -4.60
C GLU A 54 16.29 3.08 -3.97
N ARG A 55 16.31 2.82 -2.66
CA ARG A 55 17.51 2.54 -1.86
C ARG A 55 17.65 1.08 -1.45
N VAL A 56 16.61 0.28 -1.66
CA VAL A 56 16.54 -1.12 -1.20
C VAL A 56 16.29 -2.03 -2.40
N PRO A 57 17.36 -2.60 -3.00
CA PRO A 57 17.23 -3.51 -4.13
C PRO A 57 16.33 -4.70 -3.82
N GLY A 58 15.52 -5.12 -4.80
CA GLY A 58 14.60 -6.27 -4.67
C GLY A 58 13.33 -5.98 -3.85
N LEU A 59 13.10 -4.73 -3.41
CA LEU A 59 11.84 -4.33 -2.78
C LEU A 59 10.79 -3.97 -3.84
N LEU A 60 9.70 -4.74 -3.87
CA LEU A 60 8.53 -4.45 -4.69
C LEU A 60 7.57 -3.52 -3.94
N VAL A 61 7.14 -2.42 -4.55
CA VAL A 61 6.09 -1.55 -4.02
C VAL A 61 4.77 -1.97 -4.63
N LEU A 62 3.84 -2.44 -3.79
CA LEU A 62 2.50 -2.88 -4.19
C LEU A 62 1.56 -1.69 -4.41
N PRO A 63 0.46 -1.84 -5.16
CA PRO A 63 -0.58 -0.81 -5.20
C PRO A 63 -1.11 -0.54 -3.79
N PRO A 64 -1.28 0.74 -3.40
CA PRO A 64 -1.66 1.06 -2.03
C PRO A 64 -3.11 0.68 -1.73
N VAL A 65 -3.39 0.39 -0.46
CA VAL A 65 -4.75 0.34 0.07
C VAL A 65 -5.19 1.77 0.41
N THR A 66 -6.20 2.27 -0.30
CA THR A 66 -6.62 3.68 -0.21
C THR A 66 -7.83 3.93 0.69
N TYR A 67 -8.48 2.87 1.17
CA TYR A 67 -9.59 2.94 2.12
C TYR A 67 -9.19 2.18 3.39
N GLY A 68 -9.15 2.90 4.52
CA GLY A 68 -8.70 2.40 5.80
C GLY A 68 -9.84 2.18 6.78
N MET A 69 -9.50 2.09 8.07
CA MET A 69 -10.47 2.10 9.17
C MET A 69 -10.38 3.46 9.86
N SER A 70 -11.42 4.26 9.69
CA SER A 70 -11.47 5.67 10.11
C SER A 70 -12.79 6.02 10.77
N GLU A 71 -13.41 5.05 11.44
CA GLU A 71 -14.75 5.21 12.04
C GLU A 71 -14.78 6.35 13.06
N HIS A 72 -13.67 6.60 13.73
CA HIS A 72 -13.51 7.70 14.67
C HIS A 72 -13.57 9.10 14.00
N TYR A 73 -13.35 9.18 12.68
CA TYR A 73 -13.53 10.37 11.85
C TYR A 73 -14.87 10.39 11.08
N ALA A 74 -15.78 9.44 11.31
CA ALA A 74 -17.02 9.31 10.53
C ALA A 74 -17.97 10.52 10.65
N HIS A 75 -17.79 11.37 11.66
CA HIS A 75 -18.56 12.61 11.82
C HIS A 75 -18.11 13.73 10.88
N PHE A 76 -16.94 13.60 10.23
CA PHE A 76 -16.52 14.53 9.18
C PHE A 76 -17.10 14.13 7.82
N PRO A 77 -17.60 15.10 7.03
CA PRO A 77 -18.15 14.82 5.71
C PRO A 77 -17.16 14.07 4.81
N LEU A 78 -17.63 13.02 4.13
CA LEU A 78 -16.87 12.22 3.16
C LEU A 78 -15.69 11.42 3.75
N THR A 79 -15.59 11.24 5.07
CA THR A 79 -14.78 10.15 5.62
C THR A 79 -15.40 8.81 5.22
N ILE A 80 -14.66 7.99 4.46
CA ILE A 80 -15.09 6.66 4.03
C ILE A 80 -14.27 5.62 4.79
N SER A 81 -14.93 4.92 5.71
CA SER A 81 -14.30 3.95 6.61
C SER A 81 -14.73 2.52 6.29
N LEU A 82 -13.76 1.61 6.24
CA LEU A 82 -14.00 0.18 6.32
C LEU A 82 -14.18 -0.25 7.78
N ARG A 83 -14.99 -1.29 8.00
CA ARG A 83 -14.96 -1.99 9.28
C ARG A 83 -13.58 -2.63 9.50
N SER A 84 -13.14 -2.68 10.75
CA SER A 84 -11.87 -3.31 11.14
C SER A 84 -11.71 -4.73 10.58
N GLU A 85 -12.77 -5.55 10.64
CA GLU A 85 -12.75 -6.92 10.16
C GLU A 85 -12.59 -7.00 8.63
N THR A 86 -13.18 -6.04 7.91
CA THR A 86 -13.07 -5.94 6.46
C THR A 86 -11.64 -5.56 6.04
N LEU A 87 -11.04 -4.57 6.70
CA LEU A 87 -9.63 -4.20 6.46
C LEU A 87 -8.69 -5.38 6.75
N VAL A 88 -8.86 -6.03 7.91
CA VAL A 88 -8.05 -7.20 8.28
C VAL A 88 -8.21 -8.36 7.30
N ALA A 89 -9.43 -8.65 6.85
CA ALA A 89 -9.67 -9.71 5.86
C ALA A 89 -8.99 -9.41 4.52
N MET A 90 -9.13 -8.19 4.02
CA MET A 90 -8.48 -7.74 2.78
C MET A 90 -6.95 -7.83 2.87
N LEU A 91 -6.36 -7.32 3.96
CA LEU A 91 -4.92 -7.41 4.17
C LEU A 91 -4.46 -8.87 4.23
N LYS A 92 -5.17 -9.75 4.94
CA LYS A 92 -4.85 -11.19 4.97
C LYS A 92 -4.84 -11.82 3.58
N ASP A 93 -5.79 -11.47 2.72
CA ASP A 93 -5.86 -12.05 1.37
C ASP A 93 -4.72 -11.54 0.46
N ILE A 94 -4.34 -10.26 0.60
CA ILE A 94 -3.16 -9.71 -0.07
C ILE A 94 -1.89 -10.44 0.40
N LEU A 95 -1.66 -10.52 1.71
CA LEU A 95 -0.47 -11.15 2.29
C LEU A 95 -0.38 -12.63 1.90
N ARG A 96 -1.48 -13.39 2.00
CA ARG A 96 -1.53 -14.79 1.57
C ARG A 96 -1.21 -14.97 0.09
N SER A 97 -1.63 -14.04 -0.76
CA SER A 97 -1.32 -14.09 -2.19
C SER A 97 0.18 -13.87 -2.43
N LEU A 98 0.81 -12.93 -1.73
CA LEU A 98 2.26 -12.71 -1.79
C LEU A 98 3.06 -13.93 -1.33
N LEU A 99 2.63 -14.58 -0.24
CA LEU A 99 3.26 -15.80 0.26
C LEU A 99 3.25 -16.94 -0.78
N LYS A 100 2.14 -17.10 -1.53
CA LYS A 100 2.06 -18.08 -2.62
C LYS A 100 3.05 -17.80 -3.77
N HIS A 101 3.51 -16.56 -3.89
CA HIS A 101 4.51 -16.14 -4.87
C HIS A 101 5.94 -16.11 -4.30
N GLY A 102 6.16 -16.62 -3.08
CA GLY A 102 7.48 -16.72 -2.46
C GLY A 102 7.98 -15.42 -1.83
N ILE A 103 7.12 -14.41 -1.67
CA ILE A 103 7.46 -13.15 -0.99
C ILE A 103 7.07 -13.28 0.49
N GLU A 104 8.05 -13.61 1.34
CA GLU A 104 7.85 -13.85 2.77
C GLU A 104 8.19 -12.64 3.65
N LYS A 105 8.95 -11.68 3.12
CA LYS A 105 9.30 -10.43 3.80
C LYS A 105 8.36 -9.33 3.32
N ILE A 106 7.37 -9.00 4.14
CA ILE A 106 6.34 -8.02 3.79
C ILE A 106 6.31 -6.93 4.85
N PHE A 107 6.42 -5.69 4.39
CA PHE A 107 6.30 -4.48 5.20
C PHE A 107 4.93 -3.84 4.95
N ILE A 108 4.25 -3.42 6.02
CA ILE A 108 3.03 -2.62 5.98
C ILE A 108 3.32 -1.32 6.70
#